data_AF-A0A1J5WHV5-F1
#
_entry.id   AF-A0A1J5WHV5-F1
#
_cell.length_a   1.000
_cell.length_b   1.000
_cell.length_c   1.000
_cell.angle_alpha   90.00
_cell.angle_beta   90.00
_cell.angle_gamma   90.00
#
_symmetry.space_group_name_H-M   'P 1'
#
loop_
_entity.id
_entity.type
_entity.pdbx_description
1 polymer ?
#
loop_
_entity_poly.entity_id
_entity_poly.type
_entity_poly.pdbx_seq_one_letter_code
_entity_poly.pdbx_strand_id
1 'polypeptide(L)'
;MAAKKETKKSLVEKVEKYLKEYRHVFILRLGNANTSFLNKVRKQLWEDRLLLGKQKVLAKGLEQHLPRVSKEKKEELSARLKGDVCLFFSNKTAEELRDGMEGLSAEAYPLPGDVSSVDAVIPCGQVLRGETPLSVQEEPRLREKGVASVVRDGAVFVEKEHRVCSQGDSLTAKQTQLLRMLGLKTETMKTSLVAFCDGESVFTMD
;
A
#
# COMPACT_ATOMS: atom_id res chain seq x y z
N MET A 1 -13.40 5.52 13.23
CA MET A 1 -13.13 4.79 14.48
C MET A 1 -11.65 4.90 14.80
N ALA A 2 -11.32 5.44 15.98
CA ALA A 2 -9.96 5.79 16.36
C ALA A 2 -9.04 4.57 16.41
N ALA A 3 -7.94 4.60 15.64
CA ALA A 3 -6.84 3.67 15.80
C ALA A 3 -6.24 3.91 17.20
N LYS A 4 -6.65 3.07 18.17
CA LYS A 4 -6.14 3.05 19.53
C LYS A 4 -4.62 2.99 19.41
N LYS A 5 -3.94 4.01 19.93
CA LYS A 5 -2.49 4.17 19.95
C LYS A 5 -1.89 2.94 20.63
N GLU A 6 -1.60 1.89 19.85
CA GLU A 6 -1.02 0.67 20.38
C GLU A 6 0.34 1.04 20.96
N THR A 7 0.44 0.93 22.28
CA THR A 7 1.66 1.18 23.01
C THR A 7 2.73 0.25 22.45
N LYS A 8 3.97 0.71 22.28
CA LYS A 8 5.06 -0.12 21.70
C LYS A 8 5.17 -1.52 22.37
N LYS A 9 4.82 -1.62 23.65
CA LYS A 9 4.75 -2.88 24.41
C LYS A 9 3.66 -3.83 23.91
N SER A 10 2.45 -3.33 23.61
CA SER A 10 1.34 -4.17 23.16
C SER A 10 1.58 -4.80 21.79
N LEU A 11 2.33 -4.14 20.91
CA LEU A 11 2.69 -4.71 19.62
C LEU A 11 3.65 -5.90 19.78
N VAL A 12 4.63 -5.79 20.67
CA VAL A 12 5.58 -6.88 20.93
C VAL A 12 4.87 -8.07 21.56
N GLU A 13 3.98 -7.83 22.54
CA GLU A 13 3.15 -8.87 23.16
C GLU A 13 2.25 -9.58 22.13
N LYS A 14 1.70 -8.84 21.15
CA LYS A 14 0.93 -9.43 20.05
C LYS A 14 1.80 -10.30 19.14
N VAL A 15 3.01 -9.85 18.81
CA VAL A 15 3.97 -10.66 18.03
C VAL A 15 4.26 -11.96 18.78
N GLU A 16 4.55 -11.90 20.08
CA GLU A 16 4.78 -13.10 20.89
C GLU A 16 3.57 -14.04 20.88
N LYS A 17 2.36 -13.50 21.08
CA LYS A 17 1.14 -14.30 21.05
C LYS A 17 0.95 -15.00 19.71
N TYR A 18 1.11 -14.29 18.60
CA TYR A 18 0.91 -14.87 17.28
C TYR A 18 2.02 -15.85 16.88
N LEU A 19 3.27 -15.63 17.31
CA LEU A 19 4.34 -16.61 17.12
C LEU A 19 4.10 -17.92 17.87
N LYS A 20 3.31 -17.90 18.97
CA LYS A 20 2.90 -19.11 19.69
C LYS A 20 1.70 -19.81 19.06
N GLU A 21 0.81 -19.04 18.43
CA GLU A 21 -0.46 -19.53 17.85
C GLU A 21 -0.29 -20.04 16.41
N TYR A 22 0.68 -19.49 15.66
CA TYR A 22 0.91 -19.80 14.25
C TYR A 22 2.30 -20.39 14.01
N ARG A 23 2.37 -21.36 13.08
CA ARG A 23 3.60 -22.05 12.71
C ARG A 23 4.55 -21.18 11.88
N HIS A 24 4.00 -20.32 11.02
CA HIS A 24 4.79 -19.54 10.08
C HIS A 24 4.54 -18.04 10.26
N VAL A 25 5.61 -17.26 10.13
CA VAL A 25 5.55 -15.80 10.04
C VAL A 25 6.12 -15.35 8.69
N PHE A 26 5.34 -14.55 8.00
CA PHE A 26 5.64 -14.02 6.68
C PHE A 26 5.82 -12.50 6.77
N ILE A 27 6.76 -12.00 5.99
CA ILE A 27 7.00 -10.58 5.77
C ILE A 27 6.42 -10.24 4.40
N LEU A 28 5.33 -9.48 4.40
CA LEU A 28 4.65 -9.07 3.17
C LEU A 28 4.88 -7.59 2.92
N ARG A 29 5.24 -7.24 1.69
CA ARG A 29 5.25 -5.85 1.23
C ARG A 29 3.87 -5.52 0.67
N LEU A 30 3.28 -4.47 1.22
CA LEU A 30 1.97 -3.95 0.87
C LEU A 30 2.20 -2.67 0.05
N GLY A 31 2.16 -2.74 -1.28
CA GLY A 31 2.50 -1.61 -2.15
C GLY A 31 1.55 -0.40 -1.99
N ASN A 32 1.78 0.47 -1.01
CA ASN A 32 0.92 1.62 -0.69
C ASN A 32 -0.54 1.21 -0.36
N ALA A 33 -0.71 0.24 0.53
CA ALA A 33 -2.03 -0.26 0.93
C ALA A 33 -2.87 0.77 1.68
N ASN A 34 -4.07 1.03 1.16
CA ASN A 34 -5.09 1.80 1.85
C ASN A 34 -5.90 0.92 2.84
N THR A 35 -6.65 1.57 3.73
CA THR A 35 -7.47 0.88 4.74
C THR A 35 -8.51 -0.08 4.13
N SER A 36 -9.06 0.25 2.95
CA SER A 36 -10.04 -0.59 2.28
C SER A 36 -9.42 -1.92 1.83
N PHE A 37 -8.23 -1.86 1.23
CA PHE A 37 -7.47 -3.04 0.83
C PHE A 37 -7.07 -3.89 2.03
N LEU A 38 -6.55 -3.27 3.09
CA LEU A 38 -6.23 -4.00 4.33
C LEU A 38 -7.44 -4.72 4.92
N ASN A 39 -8.63 -4.12 4.82
CA ASN A 39 -9.87 -4.76 5.26
C ASN A 39 -10.27 -5.91 4.32
N LYS A 40 -10.03 -5.79 3.01
CA LYS A 40 -10.23 -6.89 2.05
C LYS A 40 -9.31 -8.07 2.36
N VAL A 41 -8.01 -7.80 2.57
CA VAL A 41 -7.02 -8.82 2.97
C VAL A 41 -7.44 -9.51 4.27
N ARG A 42 -7.82 -8.74 5.30
CA ARG A 42 -8.28 -9.31 6.58
C ARG A 42 -9.56 -10.14 6.47
N LYS A 43 -10.46 -9.81 5.53
CA LYS A 43 -11.68 -10.59 5.28
C LYS A 43 -11.38 -11.89 4.54
N GLN A 44 -10.51 -11.83 3.53
CA GLN A 44 -10.14 -12.98 2.72
C GLN A 44 -9.26 -13.97 3.50
N LEU A 45 -8.37 -13.45 4.36
CA LEU A 45 -7.45 -14.21 5.20
C LEU A 45 -7.87 -14.11 6.67
N TRP A 46 -9.12 -14.48 6.97
CA TRP A 46 -9.71 -14.31 8.30
C TRP A 46 -9.12 -15.25 9.37
N GLU A 47 -8.64 -16.42 8.95
CA GLU A 47 -7.97 -17.41 9.81
C GLU A 47 -6.56 -16.97 10.22
N ASP A 48 -5.98 -16.08 9.42
CA ASP A 48 -4.62 -15.60 9.56
C ASP A 48 -4.60 -14.25 10.32
N ARG A 49 -3.41 -13.80 10.76
CA ARG A 49 -3.27 -12.52 11.48
C ARG A 49 -2.30 -11.60 10.77
N LEU A 50 -2.80 -10.44 10.39
CA LEU A 50 -2.00 -9.35 9.83
C LEU A 50 -1.72 -8.30 10.90
N LEU A 51 -0.43 -8.07 11.18
CA LEU A 51 0.07 -7.10 12.13
C LEU A 51 0.84 -5.99 11.42
N LEU A 52 0.37 -4.75 11.60
CA LEU A 52 1.02 -3.53 11.13
C LEU A 52 1.56 -2.76 12.32
N GLY A 53 2.75 -2.19 12.18
CA GLY A 53 3.38 -1.46 13.27
C GLY A 53 4.65 -0.76 12.81
N LYS A 54 5.28 -0.04 13.73
CA LYS A 54 6.60 0.54 13.46
C LYS A 54 7.59 -0.58 13.21
N GLN A 55 8.27 -0.57 12.07
CA GLN A 55 9.26 -1.57 11.65
C GLN A 55 10.24 -1.94 12.78
N LYS A 56 10.84 -0.94 13.44
CA LYS A 56 11.77 -1.17 14.57
C LYS A 56 11.16 -1.93 15.75
N VAL A 57 9.85 -1.80 15.99
CA VAL A 57 9.15 -2.50 17.07
C VAL A 57 8.85 -3.94 16.64
N LEU A 58 8.45 -4.14 15.38
CA LEU A 58 8.20 -5.46 14.81
C LEU A 58 9.48 -6.30 14.74
N ALA A 59 10.57 -5.71 14.24
CA ALA A 59 11.89 -6.32 14.21
C ALA A 59 12.34 -6.77 15.61
N LYS A 60 12.22 -5.88 16.60
CA LYS A 60 12.54 -6.22 18.00
C LYS A 60 11.70 -7.36 18.54
N GLY A 61 10.40 -7.41 18.21
CA GLY A 61 9.52 -8.52 18.60
C GLY A 61 9.96 -9.85 18.00
N LEU A 62 10.31 -9.87 16.71
CA LEU A 62 10.84 -11.07 16.07
C LEU A 62 12.19 -11.51 16.66
N GLU A 63 13.12 -10.58 16.87
CA GLU A 63 14.44 -10.87 17.42
C GLU A 63 14.37 -11.49 18.82
N GLN A 64 13.47 -10.98 19.67
CA GLN A 64 13.26 -11.43 21.04
C GLN A 64 12.55 -12.78 21.14
N HIS A 65 11.57 -13.04 20.26
CA HIS A 65 10.67 -14.18 20.37
C HIS A 65 10.93 -15.30 19.34
N LEU A 66 11.96 -15.18 18.50
CA LEU A 66 12.49 -16.28 17.67
C LEU A 66 13.84 -16.81 18.20
N PRO A 67 13.96 -17.34 19.44
CA PRO A 67 15.24 -17.71 20.02
C PRO A 67 15.99 -18.81 19.23
N ARG A 68 15.26 -19.64 18.47
CA ARG A 68 15.81 -20.75 17.67
C ARG A 68 16.49 -20.32 16.37
N VAL A 69 16.20 -19.11 15.89
CA VAL A 69 16.76 -18.58 14.65
C VAL A 69 18.14 -17.97 14.94
N SER A 70 19.15 -18.31 14.13
CA SER A 70 20.49 -17.74 14.24
C SER A 70 20.46 -16.21 14.17
N LYS A 71 21.38 -15.56 14.89
CA LYS A 71 21.46 -14.09 14.96
C LYS A 71 21.57 -13.45 13.57
N GLU A 72 22.34 -14.05 12.67
CA GLU A 72 22.53 -13.57 11.29
C GLU A 72 21.22 -13.57 10.49
N LYS A 73 20.44 -14.66 10.58
CA LYS A 73 19.13 -14.77 9.92
C LYS A 73 18.10 -13.77 10.48
N LYS A 74 18.21 -13.43 11.77
CA LYS A 74 17.38 -12.37 12.38
C LYS A 74 17.73 -10.99 11.85
N GLU A 75 19.03 -10.69 11.77
CA GLU A 75 19.52 -9.43 11.20
C GLU A 75 19.09 -9.28 9.74
N GLU A 76 19.08 -10.38 8.98
CA GLU A 76 18.57 -10.43 7.61
C GLU A 76 17.06 -10.12 7.53
N LEU A 77 16.23 -10.75 8.37
CA LEU A 77 14.78 -10.44 8.45
C LEU A 77 14.54 -8.97 8.81
N SER A 78 15.27 -8.46 9.80
CA SER A 78 15.19 -7.08 10.25
C SER A 78 15.61 -6.09 9.16
N ALA A 79 16.61 -6.44 8.34
CA ALA A 79 17.05 -5.62 7.21
C ALA A 79 15.99 -5.53 6.09
N ARG A 80 15.17 -6.57 5.92
CA ARG A 80 14.07 -6.63 4.93
C ARG A 80 12.78 -5.96 5.40
N LEU A 81 12.62 -5.68 6.70
CA LEU A 81 11.52 -4.87 7.26
C LEU A 81 11.69 -3.36 6.96
N LYS A 82 11.73 -3.00 5.67
CA LYS A 82 11.85 -1.62 5.19
C LYS A 82 10.72 -1.28 4.22
N GLY A 83 10.21 -0.05 4.34
CA GLY A 83 9.07 0.45 3.58
C GLY A 83 7.71 -0.02 4.10
N ASP A 84 6.72 -0.11 3.21
CA ASP A 84 5.36 -0.51 3.56
C ASP A 84 5.27 -2.03 3.70
N VAL A 85 5.70 -2.53 4.86
CA VAL A 85 5.79 -3.96 5.15
C VAL A 85 4.96 -4.30 6.38
N CYS A 86 4.33 -5.48 6.37
CA CYS A 86 3.60 -6.04 7.49
C CYS A 86 4.07 -7.45 7.86
N LEU A 87 3.81 -7.84 9.11
CA LEU A 87 3.92 -9.23 9.51
C LEU A 87 2.59 -9.93 9.30
N PHE A 88 2.66 -11.13 8.76
CA PHE A 88 1.51 -11.98 8.51
C PHE A 88 1.77 -13.34 9.13
N PHE A 89 0.89 -13.79 10.02
CA PHE A 89 1.02 -15.04 10.75
C PHE A 89 -0.02 -16.02 10.23
N SER A 90 0.44 -17.20 9.83
CA SER A 90 -0.41 -18.23 9.22
C SER A 90 0.13 -19.63 9.48
N ASN A 91 -0.74 -20.64 9.39
CA ASN A 91 -0.38 -22.06 9.41
C ASN A 91 -0.23 -22.65 8.00
N LYS A 92 -0.50 -21.85 6.97
CA LYS A 92 -0.36 -22.25 5.56
C LYS A 92 1.10 -22.28 5.13
N THR A 93 1.37 -23.07 4.09
CA THR A 93 2.67 -23.10 3.42
C THR A 93 2.90 -21.82 2.62
N ALA A 94 4.17 -21.58 2.23
CA ALA A 94 4.52 -20.43 1.41
C ALA A 94 3.88 -20.45 0.02
N GLU A 95 3.63 -21.64 -0.54
CA GLU A 95 2.96 -21.84 -1.83
C GLU A 95 1.48 -21.48 -1.73
N GLU A 96 0.75 -22.05 -0.76
CA GLU A 96 -0.66 -21.73 -0.52
C GLU A 96 -0.88 -20.24 -0.23
N LEU A 97 0.06 -19.62 0.49
CA LEU A 97 -0.01 -18.18 0.74
C LEU A 97 0.21 -17.37 -0.53
N ARG A 98 1.16 -17.78 -1.38
CA ARG A 98 1.44 -17.11 -2.66
C ARG A 98 0.22 -17.16 -3.56
N ASP A 99 -0.38 -18.34 -3.71
CA ASP A 99 -1.59 -18.53 -4.52
C ASP A 99 -2.77 -17.71 -3.97
N GLY A 100 -2.92 -17.69 -2.64
CA GLY A 100 -3.91 -16.84 -1.97
C GLY A 100 -3.67 -15.34 -2.17
N MET A 101 -2.43 -14.93 -2.42
CA MET A 101 -2.01 -13.54 -2.64
C MET A 101 -2.10 -13.10 -4.10
N GLU A 102 -2.02 -14.00 -5.09
CA GLU A 102 -2.13 -13.62 -6.50
C GLU A 102 -3.46 -12.93 -6.82
N GLY A 103 -4.55 -13.32 -6.14
CA GLY A 103 -5.85 -12.65 -6.22
C GLY A 103 -5.97 -11.34 -5.43
N LEU A 104 -4.98 -11.01 -4.59
CA LEU A 104 -4.96 -9.81 -3.75
C LEU A 104 -4.27 -8.64 -4.47
N SER A 105 -4.91 -8.18 -5.54
CA SER A 105 -4.60 -6.92 -6.19
C SER A 105 -5.73 -5.91 -6.01
N ALA A 106 -5.37 -4.63 -6.09
CA ALA A 106 -6.34 -3.54 -6.13
C ALA A 106 -5.79 -2.38 -6.97
N GLU A 107 -6.71 -1.71 -7.66
CA GLU A 107 -6.40 -0.45 -8.33
C GLU A 107 -5.92 0.59 -7.31
N ALA A 108 -4.83 1.26 -7.66
CA ALA A 108 -4.15 2.24 -6.84
C ALA A 108 -3.89 3.52 -7.64
N TYR A 109 -3.74 4.61 -6.92
CA TYR A 109 -3.25 5.85 -7.52
C TYR A 109 -1.73 5.74 -7.68
N PRO A 110 -1.19 6.17 -8.84
CA PRO A 110 0.25 6.16 -9.03
C PRO A 110 0.95 7.10 -8.06
N LEU A 111 2.20 6.77 -7.76
CA LEU A 111 3.12 7.50 -6.91
C LEU A 111 4.19 8.23 -7.71
N PRO A 112 4.81 9.27 -7.14
CA PRO A 112 5.88 9.98 -7.83
C PRO A 112 7.03 9.03 -8.13
N GLY A 113 7.49 9.01 -9.38
CA GLY A 113 8.50 8.10 -9.90
C GLY A 113 7.93 6.90 -10.65
N ASP A 114 6.66 6.54 -10.44
CA ASP A 114 6.01 5.46 -11.19
C ASP A 114 5.96 5.79 -12.69
N VAL A 115 6.04 4.76 -13.52
CA VAL A 115 5.95 4.88 -14.98
C VAL A 115 4.48 4.81 -15.39
N SER A 116 3.98 5.84 -16.08
CA SER A 116 2.58 5.86 -16.49
C SER A 116 2.27 4.71 -17.46
N SER A 117 1.23 3.95 -17.16
CA SER A 117 0.71 2.87 -18.02
C SER A 117 -0.23 3.38 -19.12
N VAL A 118 -0.66 4.64 -19.05
CA VAL A 118 -1.67 5.24 -19.92
C VAL A 118 -1.34 6.70 -20.27
N ASP A 119 -1.94 7.20 -21.35
CA ASP A 119 -2.07 8.64 -21.60
C ASP A 119 -3.24 9.20 -20.78
N ALA A 120 -2.98 10.21 -19.95
CA ALA A 120 -4.00 10.87 -19.15
C ALA A 120 -4.11 12.35 -19.53
N VAL A 121 -5.33 12.76 -19.86
CA VAL A 121 -5.66 14.09 -20.35
C VAL A 121 -6.93 14.58 -19.67
N ILE A 122 -6.96 15.86 -19.31
CA ILE A 122 -8.18 16.55 -18.88
C ILE A 122 -8.79 17.20 -20.13
N PRO A 123 -9.93 16.72 -20.63
CA PRO A 123 -10.55 17.29 -21.82
C PRO A 123 -11.05 18.71 -21.55
N CYS A 124 -11.23 19.48 -22.62
CA CYS A 124 -11.93 20.76 -22.55
C CYS A 124 -13.39 20.52 -22.13
N GLY A 125 -13.90 21.34 -21.20
CA GLY A 125 -15.25 21.22 -20.67
C GLY A 125 -15.29 21.06 -19.16
N GLN A 126 -16.40 20.50 -18.65
CA GLN A 126 -16.59 20.31 -17.21
C GLN A 126 -15.63 19.24 -16.68
N VAL A 127 -14.92 19.53 -15.60
CA VAL A 127 -13.98 18.59 -14.98
C VAL A 127 -14.75 17.59 -14.12
N LEU A 128 -14.54 16.31 -14.41
CA LEU A 128 -15.13 15.20 -13.69
C LEU A 128 -14.06 14.42 -12.91
N ARG A 129 -14.47 13.85 -11.79
CA ARG A 129 -13.82 12.75 -11.07
C ARG A 129 -14.63 11.49 -11.35
N GLY A 130 -14.14 10.65 -12.26
CA GLY A 130 -14.95 9.57 -12.83
C GLY A 130 -16.22 10.14 -13.47
N GLU A 131 -17.39 9.75 -12.96
CA GLU A 131 -18.69 10.22 -13.44
C GLU A 131 -19.24 11.43 -12.64
N THR A 132 -18.52 11.90 -11.62
CA THR A 132 -19.00 12.95 -10.71
C THR A 132 -18.31 14.29 -10.98
N PRO A 133 -19.02 15.43 -10.98
CA PRO A 133 -18.38 16.74 -11.10
C PRO A 133 -17.36 17.00 -9.99
N LEU A 134 -16.23 17.61 -10.34
CA LEU A 134 -15.25 18.05 -9.35
C LEU A 134 -15.83 19.19 -8.51
N SER A 135 -15.60 19.15 -7.19
CA SER A 135 -16.05 20.21 -6.28
C SER A 135 -15.35 21.53 -6.57
N VAL A 136 -16.11 22.63 -6.51
CA VAL A 136 -15.59 24.01 -6.65
C VAL A 136 -14.47 24.31 -5.65
N GLN A 137 -14.51 23.72 -4.46
CA GLN A 137 -13.46 23.90 -3.44
C GLN A 137 -12.12 23.26 -3.85
N GLU A 138 -12.13 22.32 -4.80
CA GLU A 138 -10.93 21.64 -5.29
C GLU A 138 -10.33 22.36 -6.51
N GLU A 139 -11.05 23.29 -7.14
CA GLU A 139 -10.59 24.04 -8.31
C GLU A 139 -9.28 24.81 -8.07
N PRO A 140 -9.07 25.53 -6.94
CA PRO A 140 -7.81 26.22 -6.71
C PRO A 140 -6.59 25.27 -6.73
N ARG A 141 -6.78 24.01 -6.33
CA ARG A 141 -5.73 22.98 -6.33
C ARG A 141 -5.40 22.47 -7.73
N LEU A 142 -6.35 22.53 -8.68
CA LEU A 142 -6.08 22.28 -10.10
C LEU A 142 -5.26 23.43 -10.70
N ARG A 143 -5.65 24.67 -10.39
CA ARG A 143 -4.96 25.87 -10.88
C ARG A 143 -3.53 25.97 -10.37
N GLU A 144 -3.30 25.70 -9.09
CA GLU A 144 -1.96 25.56 -8.49
C GLU A 144 -1.13 24.51 -9.26
N LYS A 145 -1.81 23.49 -9.79
CA LYS A 145 -1.17 22.43 -10.57
C LYS A 145 -0.98 22.76 -12.06
N GLY A 146 -1.26 24.00 -12.47
CA GLY A 146 -1.04 24.47 -13.84
C GLY A 146 -2.15 24.10 -14.81
N VAL A 147 -3.28 23.60 -14.32
CA VAL A 147 -4.48 23.41 -15.13
C VAL A 147 -5.21 24.75 -15.24
N ALA A 148 -5.47 25.21 -16.46
CA ALA A 148 -6.24 26.43 -16.70
C ALA A 148 -7.74 26.16 -16.48
N SER A 149 -8.16 26.20 -15.21
CA SER A 149 -9.54 25.97 -14.79
C SER A 149 -10.27 27.25 -14.37
N VAL A 150 -11.58 27.26 -14.58
CA VAL A 150 -12.52 28.33 -14.23
C VAL A 150 -13.78 27.75 -13.59
N VAL A 151 -14.40 28.49 -12.68
CA VAL A 151 -15.69 28.09 -12.09
C VAL A 151 -16.80 28.83 -12.83
N ARG A 152 -17.78 28.09 -13.38
CA ARG A 152 -18.97 28.64 -14.04
C ARG A 152 -20.19 27.89 -13.56
N ASP A 153 -21.25 28.60 -13.19
CA ASP A 153 -22.52 28.03 -12.73
C ASP A 153 -22.39 26.95 -11.62
N GLY A 154 -21.44 27.16 -10.70
CA GLY A 154 -21.17 26.23 -9.61
C GLY A 154 -20.43 24.94 -10.01
N ALA A 155 -19.89 24.86 -11.23
CA ALA A 155 -19.11 23.74 -11.73
C ALA A 155 -17.72 24.18 -12.21
N VAL A 156 -16.76 23.26 -12.15
CA VAL A 156 -15.37 23.48 -12.57
C VAL A 156 -15.23 23.12 -14.04
N PHE A 157 -14.70 24.05 -14.84
CA PHE A 157 -14.46 23.87 -16.26
C PHE A 157 -12.98 24.10 -16.60
N VAL A 158 -12.52 23.47 -17.66
CA VAL A 158 -11.21 23.68 -18.26
C VAL A 158 -11.41 24.15 -19.70
N GLU A 159 -10.81 25.30 -20.04
CA GLU A 159 -11.06 25.98 -21.33
C GLU A 159 -10.26 25.38 -22.49
N LYS A 160 -9.18 24.67 -22.19
CA LYS A 160 -8.31 24.00 -23.15
C LYS A 160 -7.88 22.67 -22.59
N GLU A 161 -7.81 21.66 -23.45
CA GLU A 161 -7.29 20.35 -23.10
C GLU A 161 -5.94 20.47 -22.37
N HIS A 162 -5.79 19.73 -21.27
CA HIS A 162 -4.57 19.70 -20.47
C HIS A 162 -4.05 18.27 -20.35
N ARG A 163 -2.92 17.99 -21.00
CA ARG A 163 -2.23 16.69 -20.88
C ARG A 163 -1.58 16.58 -19.50
N VAL A 164 -1.97 15.57 -18.74
CA VAL A 164 -1.38 15.28 -17.43
C VAL A 164 -0.09 14.48 -17.61
N CYS A 165 -0.14 13.36 -18.34
CA CYS A 165 1.03 12.51 -18.62
C CYS A 165 0.78 11.64 -19.85
N SER A 166 1.86 11.10 -20.42
CA SER A 166 1.80 10.14 -21.52
C SER A 166 2.24 8.76 -21.04
N GLN A 167 1.85 7.71 -21.76
CA GLN A 167 2.32 6.36 -21.46
C GLN A 167 3.85 6.29 -21.54
N GLY A 168 4.49 5.68 -20.54
CA GLY A 168 5.95 5.57 -20.42
C GLY A 168 6.63 6.73 -19.67
N ASP A 169 5.91 7.81 -19.35
CA ASP A 169 6.47 8.94 -18.60
C ASP A 169 6.69 8.56 -17.12
N SER A 170 7.82 8.98 -16.53
CA SER A 170 8.00 8.94 -15.08
C SER A 170 7.20 10.07 -14.43
N LEU A 171 6.26 9.69 -13.57
CA LEU A 171 5.26 10.60 -13.02
C LEU A 171 5.84 11.49 -11.93
N THR A 172 5.58 12.79 -12.06
CA THR A 172 5.94 13.78 -11.04
C THR A 172 4.92 13.82 -9.89
N ALA A 173 5.31 14.41 -8.76
CA ALA A 173 4.38 14.66 -7.64
C ALA A 173 3.16 15.49 -8.03
N LYS A 174 3.31 16.37 -9.02
CA LYS A 174 2.23 17.22 -9.54
C LYS A 174 1.22 16.40 -10.35
N GLN A 175 1.71 15.54 -11.23
CA GLN A 175 0.89 14.67 -12.09
C GLN A 175 0.13 13.61 -11.27
N THR A 176 0.79 12.95 -10.33
CA THR A 176 0.14 11.94 -9.47
C THR A 176 -0.97 12.53 -8.60
N GLN A 177 -0.79 13.77 -8.11
CA GLN A 177 -1.85 14.49 -7.41
C GLN A 177 -3.02 14.86 -8.33
N LEU A 178 -2.77 15.26 -9.59
CA LEU A 178 -3.82 15.49 -10.58
C LEU A 178 -4.60 14.21 -10.86
N LEU A 179 -3.92 13.08 -11.14
CA LEU A 179 -4.56 11.78 -11.36
C LEU A 179 -5.43 11.37 -10.17
N ARG A 180 -4.95 11.58 -8.93
CA ARG A 180 -5.72 11.36 -7.72
C ARG A 180 -6.96 12.25 -7.62
N MET A 181 -6.85 13.54 -7.96
CA MET A 181 -7.98 14.46 -7.95
C MET A 181 -9.06 14.08 -8.97
N LEU A 182 -8.65 13.54 -10.12
CA LEU A 182 -9.53 13.02 -11.18
C LEU A 182 -10.08 11.62 -10.87
N GLY A 183 -9.61 10.97 -9.80
CA GLY A 183 -10.04 9.62 -9.45
C GLY A 183 -9.46 8.52 -10.34
N LEU A 184 -8.43 8.83 -11.13
CA LEU A 184 -7.80 7.89 -12.05
C LEU A 184 -6.79 7.01 -11.32
N LYS A 185 -7.14 5.74 -11.14
CA LYS A 185 -6.28 4.70 -10.56
C LYS A 185 -5.62 3.89 -11.67
N THR A 186 -4.49 4.39 -12.16
CA THR A 186 -3.79 3.81 -13.31
C THR A 186 -2.75 2.76 -12.91
N GLU A 187 -2.51 2.60 -11.60
CA GLU A 187 -1.53 1.69 -11.06
C GLU A 187 -2.19 0.48 -10.41
N THR A 188 -1.51 -0.66 -10.38
CA THR A 188 -2.00 -1.84 -9.65
C THR A 188 -1.14 -2.06 -8.43
N MET A 189 -1.73 -1.88 -7.25
CA MET A 189 -1.07 -2.34 -6.04
C MET A 189 -1.12 -3.87 -6.01
N LYS A 190 0.06 -4.46 -5.81
CA LYS A 190 0.22 -5.87 -5.52
C LYS A 190 0.87 -6.05 -4.15
N THR A 191 0.52 -7.16 -3.52
CA THR A 191 1.23 -7.62 -2.32
C THR A 191 2.28 -8.64 -2.74
N SER A 192 3.47 -8.53 -2.15
CA SER A 192 4.57 -9.46 -2.45
C SER A 192 5.10 -10.08 -1.17
N LEU A 193 5.39 -11.37 -1.23
CA LEU A 193 6.08 -12.08 -0.17
C LEU A 193 7.57 -11.75 -0.26
N VAL A 194 8.13 -11.16 0.80
CA VAL A 194 9.54 -10.74 0.86
C VAL A 194 10.40 -11.83 1.51
N ALA A 195 9.91 -12.38 2.61
CA ALA A 195 10.60 -13.43 3.37
C ALA A 195 9.60 -14.15 4.27
N PHE A 196 9.94 -15.35 4.71
CA PHE A 196 9.18 -16.06 5.73
C PHE A 196 10.08 -16.87 6.66
N CYS A 197 9.55 -17.22 7.83
CA CYS A 197 10.22 -18.03 8.83
C CYS A 197 9.25 -19.10 9.33
N ASP A 198 9.70 -20.36 9.38
CA ASP A 198 8.94 -21.52 9.83
C ASP A 198 9.22 -21.92 11.30
N GLY A 199 9.87 -21.02 12.03
CA GLY A 199 10.23 -21.17 13.44
C GLY A 199 11.70 -21.55 13.66
N GLU A 200 12.36 -22.12 12.65
CA GLU A 200 13.75 -22.57 12.73
C GLU A 200 14.59 -22.06 11.57
N SER A 201 14.00 -22.00 10.38
CA SER A 201 14.63 -21.54 9.15
C SER A 201 13.98 -20.27 8.62
N VAL A 202 14.83 -19.41 8.06
CA VAL A 202 14.42 -18.20 7.35
C VAL A 202 14.63 -18.45 5.87
N PHE A 203 13.62 -18.10 5.08
CA PHE A 203 13.60 -18.18 3.64
C PHE A 203 13.34 -16.80 3.08
N THR A 204 14.20 -16.37 2.15
CA THR A 204 14.07 -15.09 1.46
C THR A 204 13.61 -15.33 0.03
N MET A 205 12.74 -14.43 -0.44
CA MET A 205 12.34 -14.37 -1.85
C MET A 205 13.10 -13.19 -2.44
N ASP A 206 14.12 -13.47 -3.25
CA ASP A 206 14.87 -12.48 -4.02
C ASP A 206 14.26 -12.33 -5.44
#